data_AF-A0A7K2L1D4-F1
#
_entry.id   AF-A0A7K2L1D4-F1
#
_cell.length_a   1.000
_cell.length_b   1.000
_cell.length_c   1.000
_cell.angle_alpha   90.00
_cell.angle_beta   90.00
_cell.angle_gamma   90.00
#
_symmetry.space_group_name_H-M   'P 1'
#
loop_
_entity.id
_entity.type
_entity.pdbx_description
1 polymer ?
#
loop_
_entity_poly.entity_id
_entity_poly.type
_entity_poly.pdbx_seq_one_letter_code
_entity_poly.pdbx_strand_id
1 'polypeptide(L)'
;MLPLSPLQQGMLFHSVYDGEGADVYTVQVSVGLSGPVDADRLDRAAAALLRRHPNLRAGFWHEGVPQPVQFVPAEVTFGVERVDLTAAFPKGADGTALTGASPAERLAVLRRAELARRFAL
;
A
#
# COMPACT_ATOMS: atom_id res chain seq x y z
N MET A 1 -4.09 -1.01 -23.50
CA MET A 1 -2.71 -0.52 -23.27
C MET A 1 -2.61 0.89 -23.82
N LEU A 2 -1.93 1.79 -23.11
CA LEU A 2 -1.84 3.22 -23.44
C LEU A 2 -0.39 3.69 -23.30
N PRO A 3 0.04 4.73 -24.04
CA PRO A 3 1.32 5.39 -23.78
C PRO A 3 1.31 6.07 -22.40
N LEU A 4 2.48 6.21 -21.79
CA LEU A 4 2.65 6.97 -20.54
C LEU A 4 2.60 8.47 -20.83
N SER A 5 2.07 9.24 -19.87
CA SER A 5 2.26 10.69 -19.86
C SER A 5 3.73 11.04 -19.59
N PRO A 6 4.20 12.25 -19.96
CA PRO A 6 5.59 12.67 -19.71
C PRO A 6 6.02 12.54 -18.24
N LEU A 7 5.12 12.86 -17.30
CA LEU A 7 5.40 12.71 -15.88
C LEU A 7 5.58 11.24 -15.46
N GLN A 8 4.71 10.36 -15.95
CA GLN A 8 4.81 8.92 -15.67
C GLN A 8 6.10 8.32 -16.26
N GLN A 9 6.53 8.79 -17.44
CA GLN A 9 7.81 8.37 -18.02
C GLN A 9 9.00 8.78 -17.15
N GLY A 10 9.01 10.03 -16.66
CA GLY A 10 10.05 10.50 -15.75
C GLY A 10 10.08 9.72 -14.43
N MET A 11 8.92 9.47 -13.83
CA MET A 11 8.80 8.66 -12.60
C MET A 11 9.31 7.24 -12.80
N LEU A 12 8.90 6.58 -13.89
CA LEU A 12 9.34 5.21 -14.20
C LEU A 12 10.86 5.14 -14.44
N PHE A 13 11.43 6.14 -15.11
CA PHE A 13 12.88 6.21 -15.32
C PHE A 13 13.62 6.25 -13.98
N HIS A 14 13.19 7.13 -13.07
CA HIS A 14 13.79 7.26 -11.75
C HIS A 14 13.62 5.99 -10.90
N SER A 15 12.43 5.37 -10.89
CA SER A 15 12.17 4.16 -10.10
C SER A 15 13.00 2.95 -10.56
N VAL A 16 13.29 2.83 -11.86
CA VAL A 16 14.13 1.74 -12.40
C VAL A 16 15.62 1.99 -12.18
N TYR A 17 16.06 3.26 -12.22
CA TYR A 17 17.49 3.61 -12.13
C TYR A 17 18.00 3.71 -10.69
N ASP A 18 17.17 4.15 -9.74
CA ASP A 18 17.52 4.28 -8.32
C ASP A 18 17.40 2.94 -7.54
N GLY A 19 17.65 1.80 -8.19
CA GLY A 19 17.34 0.42 -7.75
C GLY A 19 17.88 -0.05 -6.39
N GLU A 20 18.55 0.80 -5.62
CA GLU A 20 19.01 0.56 -4.27
C GLU A 20 18.43 1.62 -3.29
N GLY A 21 17.11 1.56 -3.03
CA GLY A 21 16.47 2.47 -2.07
C GLY A 21 14.96 2.26 -1.93
N ALA A 22 14.34 2.97 -0.98
CA ALA A 22 12.89 3.11 -0.94
C ALA A 22 12.46 3.99 -2.12
N ASP A 23 11.48 3.55 -2.91
CA ASP A 23 10.97 4.32 -4.05
C ASP A 23 10.35 5.64 -3.55
N VAL A 24 10.96 6.75 -3.93
CA VAL A 24 10.54 8.11 -3.55
C VAL A 24 9.15 8.48 -4.04
N TYR A 25 8.59 7.73 -4.99
CA TYR A 25 7.24 7.90 -5.51
C TYR A 25 6.20 7.00 -4.82
N THR A 26 6.62 6.16 -3.87
CA THR A 26 5.69 5.38 -3.04
C THR A 26 5.11 6.25 -1.93
N VAL A 27 3.79 6.46 -1.97
CA VAL A 27 3.06 7.17 -0.91
C VAL A 27 2.40 6.16 0.03
N GLN A 28 2.76 6.22 1.31
CA GLN A 28 2.11 5.44 2.37
C GLN A 28 1.14 6.31 3.18
N VAL A 29 -0.11 5.87 3.29
CA VAL A 29 -1.15 6.52 4.10
C VAL A 29 -1.51 5.63 5.28
N SER A 30 -1.68 6.23 6.46
CA SER A 30 -2.05 5.51 7.67
C SER A 30 -3.23 6.20 8.34
N VAL A 31 -4.29 5.43 8.63
CA VAL A 31 -5.54 5.94 9.19
C VAL A 31 -5.82 5.25 10.51
N GLY A 32 -5.95 6.03 11.59
CA GLY A 32 -6.38 5.53 12.89
C GLY A 32 -7.91 5.49 12.95
N LEU A 33 -8.47 4.34 13.32
CA LEU A 33 -9.90 4.17 13.54
C LEU A 33 -10.15 3.89 15.03
N SER A 34 -11.20 4.50 15.58
CA SER A 34 -11.62 4.31 16.96
C SER A 34 -12.99 3.64 17.01
N GLY A 35 -13.16 2.73 17.97
CA GLY A 35 -14.38 1.94 18.13
C GLY A 35 -14.37 0.63 17.34
N PRO A 36 -15.52 -0.07 17.26
CA PRO A 36 -15.63 -1.33 16.53
C PRO A 36 -15.33 -1.13 15.04
N VAL A 37 -14.45 -1.96 14.49
CA VAL A 37 -14.09 -1.98 13.07
C VAL A 37 -14.50 -3.31 12.47
N ASP A 38 -15.36 -3.27 11.45
CA ASP A 38 -15.72 -4.44 10.64
C ASP A 38 -14.66 -4.62 9.55
N ALA A 39 -13.79 -5.62 9.74
CA ALA A 39 -12.71 -5.91 8.81
C ALA A 39 -13.21 -6.38 7.44
N ASP A 40 -14.28 -7.16 7.38
CA ASP A 40 -14.81 -7.67 6.12
C ASP A 40 -15.44 -6.54 5.29
N ARG A 41 -16.04 -5.56 5.97
CA ARG A 41 -16.51 -4.34 5.31
C ARG A 41 -15.36 -3.51 4.73
N LEU A 42 -14.23 -3.42 5.42
CA LEU A 42 -13.04 -2.73 4.90
C LEU A 42 -12.48 -3.46 3.67
N ASP A 43 -12.38 -4.79 3.69
CA ASP A 43 -11.91 -5.58 2.56
C ASP A 43 -12.80 -5.37 1.32
N ARG A 44 -14.13 -5.40 1.50
CA ARG A 44 -15.08 -5.13 0.40
C ARG A 44 -14.95 -3.70 -0.13
N ALA A 45 -14.71 -2.72 0.74
CA ALA A 45 -14.52 -1.32 0.34
C ALA A 45 -13.23 -1.14 -0.47
N ALA A 46 -12.12 -1.74 -0.04
CA ALA A 46 -10.86 -1.73 -0.79
C ALA A 46 -11.04 -2.37 -2.18
N ALA A 47 -11.71 -3.53 -2.26
CA ALA A 47 -12.03 -4.17 -3.53
C ALA A 47 -12.89 -3.27 -4.44
N ALA A 48 -13.86 -2.56 -3.87
CA ALA A 48 -14.70 -1.63 -4.61
C ALA A 48 -13.92 -0.41 -5.15
N LEU A 49 -12.98 0.12 -4.37
CA LEU A 49 -12.09 1.20 -4.82
C LEU A 49 -11.25 0.75 -6.01
N LEU A 50 -10.62 -0.42 -5.93
CA LEU A 50 -9.83 -0.96 -7.03
C LEU A 50 -10.68 -1.15 -8.30
N ARG A 51 -11.88 -1.73 -8.19
CA ARG A 51 -12.80 -1.87 -9.34
C ARG A 51 -13.19 -0.51 -9.93
N ARG A 52 -13.51 0.47 -9.09
CA ARG A 52 -13.99 1.79 -9.51
C ARG A 52 -12.89 2.66 -10.14
N HIS A 53 -11.64 2.53 -9.70
CA HIS A 53 -10.56 3.43 -10.08
C HIS A 53 -9.47 2.70 -10.89
N PRO A 54 -9.48 2.80 -12.24
CA PRO A 54 -8.51 2.17 -13.13
C PRO A 54 -7.04 2.44 -12.76
N ASN A 55 -6.75 3.68 -12.33
CA ASN A 55 -5.39 4.10 -11.98
C ASN A 55 -4.83 3.36 -10.75
N LEU A 56 -5.68 2.89 -9.83
CA LEU A 56 -5.22 2.10 -8.67
C LEU A 56 -4.82 0.67 -9.03
N ARG A 57 -5.10 0.24 -10.27
CA ARG A 57 -4.75 -1.09 -10.79
C ARG A 57 -3.78 -1.01 -11.97
N ALA A 58 -3.35 0.19 -12.32
CA ALA A 58 -2.47 0.39 -13.45
C ALA A 58 -1.09 -0.24 -13.17
N GLY A 59 -0.56 -0.93 -14.17
CA GLY A 59 0.83 -1.40 -14.20
C GLY A 59 1.58 -0.80 -15.37
N PHE A 60 2.91 -0.83 -15.31
CA PHE A 60 3.80 -0.33 -16.34
C PHE A 60 4.66 -1.46 -16.87
N TRP A 61 4.67 -1.64 -18.19
CA TRP A 61 5.50 -2.62 -18.87
C TRP A 61 6.55 -1.89 -19.70
N HIS A 62 7.83 -2.13 -19.42
CA HIS A 62 8.95 -1.45 -20.11
C HIS A 62 10.00 -2.41 -20.68
N GLU A 63 10.06 -3.65 -20.22
CA GLU A 63 11.03 -4.63 -20.72
C GLU A 63 10.59 -5.23 -22.06
N GLY A 64 11.53 -5.32 -23.01
CA GLY A 64 11.29 -5.96 -24.31
C GLY A 64 10.30 -5.21 -25.23
N VAL A 65 9.96 -3.95 -24.92
CA VAL A 65 9.07 -3.10 -25.74
C VAL A 65 9.80 -1.85 -26.24
N PRO A 66 9.46 -1.33 -27.44
CA PRO A 66 10.12 -0.13 -27.99
C PRO A 66 9.90 1.14 -27.15
N GLN A 67 8.78 1.20 -26.42
CA GLN A 67 8.44 2.27 -25.51
C GLN A 67 7.66 1.69 -24.33
N PRO A 68 7.84 2.20 -23.10
CA PRO A 68 7.04 1.79 -21.96
C PRO A 68 5.56 2.03 -22.21
N VAL A 69 4.73 1.12 -21.72
CA VAL A 69 3.28 1.18 -21.85
C VAL A 69 2.60 0.98 -20.50
N GLN A 70 1.49 1.69 -20.30
CA GLN A 70 0.60 1.47 -19.18
C GLN A 70 -0.47 0.45 -19.59
N PHE A 71 -0.73 -0.51 -18.71
CA PHE A 71 -1.87 -1.40 -18.82
C PHE A 71 -2.75 -1.29 -17.58
N VAL A 72 -4.03 -1.60 -17.75
CA VAL A 72 -4.98 -1.69 -16.65
C VAL A 72 -5.63 -3.06 -16.79
N PRO A 73 -5.37 -4.00 -15.87
CA PRO A 73 -5.99 -5.32 -15.91
C PRO A 73 -7.50 -5.19 -15.64
N ALA A 74 -8.29 -6.14 -16.14
CA ALA A 74 -9.74 -6.15 -15.91
C ALA A 74 -10.08 -6.37 -14.44
N GLU A 75 -9.27 -7.16 -13.74
CA GLU A 75 -9.35 -7.44 -12.30
C GLU A 75 -7.96 -7.50 -11.69
N VAL A 76 -7.85 -7.27 -10.39
CA VAL A 76 -6.60 -7.46 -9.64
C VAL A 76 -6.92 -8.09 -8.29
N THR A 77 -6.08 -9.00 -7.84
CA THR A 77 -6.10 -9.52 -6.48
C THR A 77 -5.19 -8.68 -5.61
N PHE A 78 -5.63 -8.33 -4.40
CA PHE A 78 -4.82 -7.65 -3.40
C PHE A 78 -4.81 -8.45 -2.10
N GLY A 79 -3.70 -8.39 -1.37
CA GLY A 79 -3.56 -9.02 -0.06
C GLY A 79 -3.90 -8.04 1.06
N VAL A 80 -4.69 -8.48 2.03
CA VAL A 80 -4.88 -7.76 3.30
C VAL A 80 -4.19 -8.55 4.39
N GLU A 81 -3.16 -7.96 4.98
CA GLU A 81 -2.51 -8.52 6.16
C GLU A 81 -3.15 -7.97 7.43
N ARG A 82 -3.58 -8.87 8.31
CA ARG A 82 -4.12 -8.52 9.63
C ARG A 82 -3.07 -8.84 10.68
N VAL A 83 -2.63 -7.82 11.39
CA VAL A 83 -1.65 -7.96 12.48
C VAL A 83 -2.34 -7.61 13.80
N ASP A 84 -2.43 -8.58 14.71
CA ASP A 84 -2.91 -8.34 16.06
C ASP A 84 -1.76 -7.81 16.94
N LEU A 85 -1.90 -6.58 17.40
CA LEU A 85 -0.92 -5.90 18.25
C LEU A 85 -1.27 -5.94 19.74
N THR A 86 -2.38 -6.60 20.13
CA THR A 86 -2.84 -6.65 21.53
C THR A 86 -1.86 -7.32 22.47
N ALA A 87 -1.10 -8.31 21.99
CA ALA A 87 -0.04 -8.96 22.77
C ALA A 87 1.16 -8.04 23.02
N ALA A 88 1.48 -7.15 22.08
CA ALA A 88 2.59 -6.20 22.18
C ALA A 88 2.21 -4.95 23.00
N PHE A 89 0.92 -4.61 23.03
CA PHE A 89 0.41 -3.43 23.73
C PHE A 89 -0.89 -3.79 24.47
N PRO A 90 -0.81 -4.29 25.71
CA PRO A 90 -2.01 -4.68 26.47
C PRO A 90 -2.97 -3.50 26.63
N LYS A 91 -4.28 -3.81 26.66
CA LYS A 91 -5.33 -2.80 26.85
C LYS A 91 -5.24 -2.17 28.25
N GLY A 92 -5.56 -0.89 28.34
CA GLY A 92 -5.72 -0.19 29.61
C GLY A 92 -6.91 -0.73 30.41
N ALA A 93 -6.91 -0.51 31.72
CA ALA A 93 -7.97 -0.94 32.65
C ALA A 93 -9.37 -0.39 32.29
N ASP A 94 -9.43 0.65 31.47
CA ASP A 94 -10.61 1.36 30.98
C ASP A 94 -11.14 0.83 29.63
N GLY A 95 -10.52 -0.19 29.04
CA GLY A 95 -10.96 -0.81 27.79
C GLY A 95 -10.71 0.05 26.54
N THR A 96 -10.10 1.23 26.68
CA THR A 96 -9.63 2.04 25.55
C THR A 96 -8.22 1.60 25.10
N ALA A 97 -7.80 2.12 23.92
CA ALA A 97 -6.75 1.60 23.05
C ALA A 97 -5.48 1.08 23.74
N LEU A 98 -4.92 -0.01 23.20
CA LEU A 98 -3.53 -0.52 23.36
C LEU A 98 -2.66 0.46 24.16
N THR A 99 -2.61 0.32 25.49
CA THR A 99 -1.90 1.26 26.36
C THR A 99 -0.41 1.01 26.32
N GLY A 100 0.39 2.09 26.41
CA GLY A 100 1.85 2.02 26.45
C GLY A 100 2.58 2.42 25.16
N ALA A 101 1.87 2.67 24.05
CA ALA A 101 2.47 3.17 22.82
C ALA A 101 1.57 4.18 22.09
N SER A 102 2.18 5.27 21.63
CA SER A 102 1.59 6.26 20.74
C SER A 102 1.16 5.63 19.39
N PRO A 103 0.20 6.25 18.67
CA PRO A 103 -0.14 5.83 17.31
C PRO A 103 1.09 5.72 16.38
N ALA A 104 2.09 6.59 16.57
CA ALA A 104 3.33 6.57 15.79
C ALA A 104 4.19 5.32 16.07
N GLU A 105 4.30 4.90 17.33
CA GLU A 105 5.06 3.70 17.71
C GLU A 105 4.40 2.42 17.18
N ARG A 106 3.06 2.34 17.25
CA ARG A 106 2.31 1.22 16.66
C ARG A 106 2.48 1.17 15.14
N LEU A 107 2.44 2.32 14.48
CA LEU A 107 2.66 2.41 13.04
C LEU A 107 4.10 2.06 12.63
N ALA A 108 5.09 2.41 13.45
CA ALA A 108 6.49 2.06 13.20
C ALA A 108 6.72 0.53 13.21
N VAL A 109 6.01 -0.22 14.05
CA VAL A 109 6.03 -1.69 14.05
C VAL A 109 5.50 -2.24 12.73
N LEU A 110 4.36 -1.73 12.25
CA LEU A 110 3.76 -2.15 10.98
C LEU A 110 4.63 -1.78 9.78
N ARG A 111 5.18 -0.55 9.76
CA ARG A 111 6.03 -0.08 8.66
C ARG A 111 7.35 -0.85 8.53
N ARG A 112 7.96 -1.32 9.63
CA ARG A 112 9.16 -2.19 9.53
C ARG A 112 8.85 -3.52 8.85
N ALA A 113 7.68 -4.10 9.09
CA ALA A 113 7.26 -5.34 8.45
C ALA A 113 6.98 -5.13 6.95
N GLU A 114 6.48 -3.94 6.57
CA GLU A 114 6.10 -3.61 5.20
C GLU A 114 7.30 -3.15 4.34
N LEU A 115 8.20 -2.31 4.85
CA LEU A 115 9.37 -1.79 4.09
C LEU A 115 10.39 -2.87 3.72
N ALA A 116 10.35 -4.03 4.37
CA ALA A 116 11.15 -5.19 3.97
C ALA A 116 10.56 -5.93 2.75
N ARG A 117 9.29 -5.70 2.41
CA ARG A 117 8.64 -6.25 1.22
C ARG A 117 8.86 -5.30 0.06
N ARG A 118 9.88 -5.59 -0.75
CA ARG A 118 9.99 -4.97 -2.08
C ARG A 118 8.71 -5.30 -2.85
N PHE A 119 8.07 -4.30 -3.46
CA PHE A 119 7.11 -4.54 -4.52
C PHE A 119 7.90 -5.20 -5.65
N ALA A 120 7.87 -6.53 -5.70
CA ALA A 120 8.36 -7.26 -6.86
C ALA A 120 7.39 -6.94 -8.00
N LEU A 121 7.82 -6.02 -8.89
CA LEU A 121 7.21 -5.81 -10.18
C LEU A 121 7.47 -7.03 -11.08
#